data_AF-A0A437UWY7-F1
#
_entry.id   AF-A0A437UWY7-F1
#
_cell.length_a   1.000
_cell.length_b   1.000
_cell.length_c   1.000
_cell.angle_alpha   90.00
_cell.angle_beta   90.00
_cell.angle_gamma   90.00
#
_symmetry.space_group_name_H-M   'P 1'
#
loop_
_entity.id
_entity.type
_entity.pdbx_description
1 polymer ?
#
loop_
_entity_poly.entity_id
_entity_poly.type
_entity_poly.pdbx_seq_one_letter_code
_entity_poly.pdbx_strand_id
1 'polypeptide(L)'
;MSKKHKLVYHGHRELDEPGACMWCGMPTTESAYVVNPGGSPVLRCCCQDHYERARAYIERDNKVRNAFYIVIGLLVAANLLMIGLEVHAWWTYLPLIGICLSVAVWPQVFTHYSLYLKLGLVRTRRIIRIIALALAALGVAASVSLT
;
A
#
# COMPACT_ATOMS: atom_id res chain seq x y z
N MET A 1 0.22 4.11 -35.10
CA MET A 1 -1.06 4.35 -34.40
C MET A 1 -1.47 3.06 -33.69
N SER A 2 -1.24 2.95 -32.38
CA SER A 2 -1.58 1.75 -31.60
C SER A 2 -3.09 1.74 -31.32
N LYS A 3 -3.79 0.73 -31.83
CA LYS A 3 -5.23 0.51 -31.59
C LYS A 3 -5.43 0.30 -30.09
N LYS A 4 -5.87 1.34 -29.38
CA LYS A 4 -6.31 1.25 -27.99
C LYS A 4 -7.53 0.34 -27.96
N HIS A 5 -7.37 -0.88 -27.45
CA HIS A 5 -8.51 -1.75 -27.14
C HIS A 5 -9.36 -1.05 -26.08
N LYS A 6 -10.43 -0.40 -26.55
CA LYS A 6 -11.46 0.22 -25.73
C LYS A 6 -12.28 -0.93 -25.13
N LEU A 7 -11.91 -1.38 -23.94
CA LEU A 7 -12.76 -2.26 -23.13
C LEU A 7 -13.91 -1.40 -22.59
N VAL A 8 -14.93 -1.19 -23.43
CA VAL A 8 -16.20 -0.60 -23.00
C VAL A 8 -16.87 -1.66 -22.12
N TYR A 9 -16.78 -1.49 -20.81
CA TYR A 9 -17.34 -2.44 -19.86
C TYR A 9 -18.85 -2.21 -19.76
N HIS A 10 -19.63 -3.04 -20.46
CA HIS A 10 -21.08 -3.02 -20.41
C HIS A 10 -21.57 -3.81 -19.20
N GLY A 11 -21.78 -3.13 -18.07
CA GLY A 11 -22.52 -3.71 -16.95
C GLY A 11 -21.91 -3.36 -15.60
N HIS A 12 -22.33 -2.22 -15.04
CA HIS A 12 -22.65 -2.03 -13.62
C HIS A 12 -23.18 -0.59 -13.46
N ARG A 13 -24.36 -0.43 -12.85
CA ARG A 13 -25.02 0.87 -12.56
C ARG A 13 -24.16 1.81 -11.69
N GLU A 14 -23.13 1.28 -11.04
CA GLU A 14 -22.19 1.98 -10.15
C GLU A 14 -21.21 2.92 -10.88
N LEU A 15 -21.14 2.85 -12.22
CA LEU A 15 -20.28 3.73 -13.03
C LEU A 15 -20.89 5.12 -13.26
N ASP A 16 -22.20 5.28 -13.06
CA ASP A 16 -22.90 6.56 -13.24
C ASP A 16 -22.72 7.50 -12.03
N GLU A 17 -22.38 6.96 -10.86
CA GLU A 17 -22.07 7.78 -9.69
C GLU A 17 -20.60 8.24 -9.69
N PRO A 18 -20.31 9.50 -9.33
CA PRO A 18 -18.94 10.00 -9.22
C PRO A 18 -18.15 9.21 -8.18
N GLY A 19 -17.09 8.53 -8.61
CA GLY A 19 -16.18 7.79 -7.73
C GLY A 19 -14.83 8.49 -7.60
N ALA A 20 -13.95 7.97 -6.76
CA ALA A 20 -12.57 8.46 -6.66
C ALA A 20 -11.63 7.64 -7.55
N CYS A 21 -10.67 8.31 -8.19
CA CYS A 21 -9.62 7.65 -8.94
C CYS A 21 -8.72 6.85 -7.98
N MET A 22 -8.56 5.55 -8.24
CA MET A 22 -7.72 4.66 -7.45
C MET A 22 -6.28 5.17 -7.31
N TRP A 23 -5.72 5.79 -8.34
CA TRP A 23 -4.33 6.24 -8.32
C TRP A 23 -4.12 7.55 -7.56
N CYS A 24 -4.83 8.62 -7.96
CA CYS A 24 -4.62 9.98 -7.44
C CYS A 24 -5.65 10.43 -6.38
N GLY A 25 -6.76 9.71 -6.22
CA GLY A 25 -7.83 10.03 -5.27
C GLY A 25 -8.76 11.16 -5.71
N MET A 26 -8.58 11.71 -6.91
CA MET A 26 -9.46 12.76 -7.44
C MET A 26 -10.80 12.19 -7.87
N PRO A 27 -11.91 12.94 -7.70
CA PRO A 27 -13.22 12.52 -8.19
C PRO A 27 -13.18 12.32 -9.72
N THR A 28 -13.85 11.29 -10.20
CA THR A 28 -13.91 10.92 -11.61
C THR A 28 -15.19 10.16 -11.94
N THR A 29 -15.78 10.52 -13.08
CA THR A 29 -16.89 9.82 -13.72
C THR A 29 -16.41 8.91 -14.86
N GLU A 30 -15.09 8.81 -15.06
CA GLU A 30 -14.51 8.02 -16.15
C GLU A 30 -14.68 6.53 -15.88
N SER A 31 -15.23 5.83 -16.87
CA SER A 31 -15.57 4.41 -16.83
C SER A 31 -14.73 3.59 -17.82
N ALA A 32 -13.97 4.23 -18.71
CA ALA A 32 -13.12 3.55 -19.68
C ALA A 32 -11.88 2.90 -19.05
N TYR A 33 -11.44 3.38 -17.87
CA TYR A 33 -10.19 2.97 -17.24
C TYR A 33 -10.44 2.26 -15.91
N VAL A 34 -10.85 0.99 -15.96
CA VAL A 34 -11.18 0.18 -14.78
C VAL A 34 -10.14 -0.91 -14.54
N VAL A 35 -9.58 -0.94 -13.33
CA VAL A 35 -8.46 -1.81 -12.93
C VAL A 35 -8.93 -3.20 -12.51
N ASN A 36 -10.11 -3.32 -11.91
CA ASN A 36 -10.74 -4.59 -11.50
C ASN A 36 -12.11 -4.77 -12.20
N PRO A 37 -12.13 -5.10 -13.50
CA PRO A 37 -13.37 -5.38 -14.20
C PRO A 37 -14.21 -6.45 -13.47
N GLY A 38 -15.45 -6.11 -13.10
CA GLY A 38 -16.37 -7.00 -12.35
C GLY A 38 -16.10 -7.14 -10.84
N GLY A 39 -15.13 -6.40 -10.28
CA GLY A 39 -14.89 -6.38 -8.84
C GLY A 39 -15.71 -5.30 -8.14
N SER A 40 -16.17 -5.60 -6.91
CA SER A 40 -16.80 -4.62 -6.02
C SER A 40 -15.86 -4.29 -4.85
N PRO A 41 -15.54 -3.01 -4.57
CA PRO A 41 -15.93 -1.83 -5.35
C PRO A 41 -15.14 -1.69 -6.67
N VAL A 42 -15.72 -1.00 -7.64
CA VAL A 42 -15.06 -0.71 -8.93
C VAL A 42 -13.92 0.28 -8.73
N LEU A 43 -12.71 -0.13 -9.12
CA LEU A 43 -11.47 0.64 -9.05
C LEU A 43 -11.23 1.34 -10.40
N ARG A 44 -11.68 2.59 -10.49
CA ARG A 44 -11.57 3.42 -11.69
C ARG A 44 -10.38 4.37 -11.65
N CYS A 45 -9.88 4.76 -12.82
CA CYS A 45 -8.83 5.77 -12.99
C CYS A 45 -9.32 6.93 -13.86
N CYS A 46 -8.86 8.15 -13.57
CA CYS A 46 -9.31 9.35 -14.29
C CYS A 46 -8.67 9.51 -15.69
N CYS A 47 -7.60 8.77 -15.99
CA CYS A 47 -6.92 8.83 -17.28
C CYS A 47 -6.12 7.54 -17.53
N GLN A 48 -5.69 7.35 -18.79
CA GLN A 48 -4.92 6.18 -19.22
C GLN A 48 -3.58 6.03 -18.47
N ASP A 49 -2.84 7.13 -18.25
CA ASP A 49 -1.55 7.08 -17.55
C ASP A 49 -1.70 6.56 -16.11
N HIS A 50 -2.71 7.05 -15.37
CA HIS A 50 -3.01 6.56 -14.02
C HIS A 50 -3.43 5.09 -14.02
N TYR A 51 -4.16 4.65 -15.03
CA TYR A 51 -4.56 3.26 -15.19
C TYR A 51 -3.36 2.34 -15.43
N GLU A 52 -2.48 2.71 -16.36
CA GLU A 52 -1.27 1.93 -16.66
C GLU A 52 -0.34 1.85 -15.44
N ARG A 53 -0.18 2.96 -14.71
CA ARG A 53 0.60 2.98 -13.45
C ARG A 53 -0.04 2.14 -12.35
N ALA A 54 -1.37 2.22 -12.20
CA ALA A 54 -2.09 1.41 -11.23
C ALA A 54 -1.96 -0.09 -11.54
N ARG A 55 -2.11 -0.47 -12.81
CA ARG A 55 -1.95 -1.85 -13.27
C ARG A 55 -0.53 -2.37 -13.03
N ALA A 56 0.48 -1.62 -13.45
CA ALA A 56 1.89 -1.98 -13.24
C ALA A 56 2.24 -2.09 -11.75
N TYR A 57 1.64 -1.23 -10.92
CA TYR A 57 1.80 -1.30 -9.47
C TYR A 57 1.22 -2.61 -8.91
N ILE A 58 -0.02 -2.95 -9.24
CA ILE A 58 -0.69 -4.17 -8.75
C ILE A 58 0.03 -5.44 -9.22
N GLU A 59 0.52 -5.45 -10.47
CA GLU A 59 1.26 -6.60 -10.97
C GLU A 59 2.58 -6.80 -10.20
N ARG A 60 3.29 -5.71 -9.91
CA ARG A 60 4.51 -5.76 -9.09
C ARG A 60 4.20 -6.18 -7.64
N ASP A 61 3.14 -5.63 -7.06
CA ASP A 61 2.62 -5.96 -5.73
C ASP A 61 2.40 -7.47 -5.60
N ASN A 62 1.57 -8.03 -6.48
CA ASN A 62 1.22 -9.45 -6.42
C ASN A 62 2.43 -10.39 -6.51
N LYS A 63 3.51 -10.01 -7.22
CA LYS A 63 4.72 -10.84 -7.36
C LYS A 63 5.54 -10.92 -6.07
N VAL A 64 5.56 -9.87 -5.27
CA VAL A 64 6.48 -9.73 -4.12
C VAL A 64 5.78 -9.69 -2.77
N ARG A 65 4.45 -9.50 -2.75
CA ARG A 65 3.64 -9.37 -1.53
C ARG A 65 3.86 -10.51 -0.54
N ASN A 66 3.90 -11.75 -1.02
CA ASN A 66 4.09 -12.90 -0.15
C ASN A 66 5.47 -12.88 0.52
N ALA A 67 6.53 -12.56 -0.23
CA ALA A 67 7.87 -12.44 0.34
C ALA A 67 7.93 -11.31 1.38
N PHE A 68 7.28 -10.18 1.11
CA PHE A 68 7.19 -9.07 2.05
C PHE A 68 6.47 -9.46 3.35
N TYR A 69 5.35 -10.17 3.27
CA TYR A 69 4.64 -10.65 4.46
C TYR A 69 5.44 -11.67 5.28
N ILE A 70 6.23 -12.52 4.63
CA ILE A 70 7.13 -13.43 5.33
C ILE A 70 8.17 -12.62 6.13
N VAL A 71 8.81 -11.61 5.50
CA VAL A 71 9.80 -10.77 6.18
C VAL A 71 9.20 -10.02 7.37
N ILE A 72 8.04 -9.37 7.19
CA ILE A 72 7.34 -8.69 8.29
C ILE A 72 6.95 -9.68 9.38
N GLY A 73 6.45 -10.86 9.02
CA GLY A 73 6.08 -11.90 9.99
C GLY A 73 7.25 -12.35 10.86
N LEU A 74 8.43 -12.56 10.26
CA LEU A 74 9.65 -12.90 11.00
C LEU A 74 10.08 -11.78 11.93
N LEU A 75 10.03 -10.52 11.48
CA LEU A 75 10.38 -9.36 12.30
C LEU A 75 9.39 -9.17 13.46
N VAL A 76 8.09 -9.39 13.25
CA VAL A 76 7.08 -9.34 14.30
C VAL A 76 7.31 -10.44 15.33
N ALA A 77 7.59 -11.67 14.88
CA ALA A 77 7.92 -12.77 15.79
C ALA A 77 9.18 -12.46 16.62
N ALA A 78 10.24 -11.95 15.99
CA ALA A 78 11.44 -11.51 16.70
C ALA A 78 11.13 -10.38 17.70
N ASN A 79 10.35 -9.38 17.31
CA ASN A 79 9.94 -8.29 18.19
C ASN A 79 9.18 -8.80 19.42
N LEU A 80 8.23 -9.73 19.22
CA LEU A 80 7.47 -10.33 20.32
C LEU A 80 8.35 -11.16 21.26
N LEU A 81 9.32 -11.90 20.72
CA LEU A 81 10.28 -12.65 21.55
C LEU A 81 11.14 -11.71 22.40
N MET A 82 11.61 -10.59 21.84
CA MET A 82 12.40 -9.62 22.60
C MET A 82 11.61 -8.96 23.73
N ILE A 83 10.33 -8.64 23.49
CA ILE A 83 9.43 -8.10 24.51
C ILE A 83 9.13 -9.18 25.58
N GLY A 84 8.82 -10.41 25.16
CA GLY A 84 8.44 -11.49 26.08
C GLY A 84 9.59 -12.02 26.94
N LEU A 85 10.84 -11.86 26.51
CA LEU A 85 12.03 -12.23 27.27
C LEU A 85 12.61 -11.07 28.09
N GLU A 86 11.93 -9.91 28.12
CA GLU A 86 12.36 -8.71 28.86
C GLU A 86 13.81 -8.29 28.59
N VAL A 87 14.24 -8.40 27.31
CA VAL A 87 15.61 -8.06 26.93
C VAL A 87 15.82 -6.54 26.99
N HIS A 88 16.62 -6.08 27.95
CA HIS A 88 16.98 -4.67 28.11
C HIS A 88 18.34 -4.36 27.47
N ALA A 89 18.39 -4.39 26.13
CA ALA A 89 19.58 -4.02 25.38
C ALA A 89 19.23 -3.05 24.24
N TRP A 90 20.21 -2.27 23.78
CA TRP A 90 20.01 -1.30 22.69
C TRP A 90 19.47 -1.94 21.40
N TRP A 91 19.78 -3.22 21.16
CA TRP A 91 19.37 -3.95 19.96
C TRP A 91 17.94 -4.50 20.04
N THR A 92 17.27 -4.41 21.19
CA THR A 92 15.87 -4.86 21.40
C THR A 92 14.89 -4.17 20.44
N TYR A 93 15.16 -2.95 19.99
CA TYR A 93 14.30 -2.22 19.06
C TYR A 93 14.62 -2.49 17.57
N LEU A 94 15.69 -3.23 17.25
CA LEU A 94 16.04 -3.53 15.85
C LEU A 94 14.90 -4.22 15.08
N PRO A 95 14.15 -5.19 15.64
CA PRO A 95 12.99 -5.77 14.95
C PRO A 95 11.92 -4.72 14.63
N LEU A 96 11.59 -3.83 15.58
CA LEU A 96 10.63 -2.76 15.38
C LEU A 96 11.07 -1.76 14.29
N ILE A 97 12.34 -1.34 14.33
CA ILE A 97 12.94 -0.48 13.32
C ILE A 97 12.89 -1.17 11.95
N GLY A 98 13.21 -2.47 11.90
CA GLY A 98 13.13 -3.30 10.70
C GLY A 98 11.73 -3.35 10.10
N ILE A 99 10.69 -3.50 10.93
CA ILE A 99 9.28 -3.48 10.50
C ILE A 99 8.97 -2.11 9.88
N CYS A 100 9.32 -1.04 10.56
CA CYS A 100 9.06 0.32 10.11
C CYS A 100 9.77 0.63 8.78
N LEU A 101 11.04 0.28 8.64
CA LEU A 101 11.78 0.46 7.39
C LEU A 101 11.21 -0.38 6.25
N SER A 102 10.82 -1.62 6.54
CA SER A 102 10.17 -2.50 5.58
C SER A 102 8.87 -1.88 5.05
N VAL A 103 8.01 -1.36 5.94
CA VAL A 103 6.78 -0.66 5.57
C VAL A 103 7.07 0.66 4.83
N ALA A 104 8.14 1.37 5.15
CA ALA A 104 8.52 2.60 4.44
C ALA A 104 8.98 2.31 2.99
N VAL A 105 9.81 1.30 2.79
CA VAL A 105 10.22 0.87 1.44
C VAL A 105 8.99 0.38 0.68
N TRP A 106 8.21 -0.48 1.34
CA TRP A 106 7.07 -1.18 0.76
C TRP A 106 5.77 -0.91 1.53
N PRO A 107 5.09 0.24 1.30
CA PRO A 107 3.89 0.63 2.05
C PRO A 107 2.61 -0.12 1.60
N GLN A 108 2.74 -1.39 1.24
CA GLN A 108 1.63 -2.29 0.91
C GLN A 108 1.01 -2.84 2.19
N VAL A 109 0.27 -1.97 2.85
CA VAL A 109 -0.34 -2.29 4.14
C VAL A 109 -1.69 -2.98 3.96
N PHE A 110 -2.35 -2.80 2.82
CA PHE A 110 -3.72 -3.26 2.63
C PHE A 110 -3.83 -4.39 1.61
N THR A 111 -4.43 -5.50 2.03
CA THR A 111 -4.84 -6.61 1.16
C THR A 111 -5.93 -6.20 0.18
N HIS A 112 -6.77 -5.24 0.57
CA HIS A 112 -7.89 -4.76 -0.24
C HIS A 112 -7.62 -3.39 -0.81
N TYR A 113 -7.59 -3.32 -2.15
CA TYR A 113 -7.32 -2.05 -2.84
C TYR A 113 -8.42 -1.00 -2.69
N SER A 114 -9.61 -1.41 -2.22
CA SER A 114 -10.73 -0.52 -1.89
C SER A 114 -10.36 0.53 -0.84
N LEU A 115 -9.44 0.20 0.08
CA LEU A 115 -8.97 1.10 1.13
C LEU A 115 -8.18 2.29 0.56
N TYR A 116 -7.64 2.17 -0.66
CA TYR A 116 -6.97 3.26 -1.35
C TYR A 116 -7.93 4.23 -2.05
N LEU A 117 -9.23 3.89 -2.22
CA LEU A 117 -10.16 4.72 -3.00
C LEU A 117 -10.34 6.12 -2.41
N LYS A 118 -10.42 6.25 -1.08
CA LYS A 118 -10.69 7.55 -0.43
C LYS A 118 -9.62 8.62 -0.69
N LEU A 119 -8.35 8.22 -0.71
CA LEU A 119 -7.21 9.16 -0.80
C LEU A 119 -6.39 8.99 -2.08
N GLY A 120 -6.61 7.91 -2.82
CA GLY A 120 -5.74 7.46 -3.89
C GLY A 120 -4.49 6.75 -3.37
N LEU A 121 -4.00 5.82 -4.18
CA LEU A 121 -2.83 5.00 -3.92
C LEU A 121 -1.58 5.83 -3.64
N VAL A 122 -1.40 6.95 -4.35
CA VAL A 122 -0.23 7.83 -4.18
C VAL A 122 -0.21 8.48 -2.79
N ARG A 123 -1.34 9.07 -2.36
CA ARG A 123 -1.40 9.78 -1.07
C ARG A 123 -1.32 8.80 0.10
N THR A 124 -2.08 7.70 0.04
CA THR A 124 -2.06 6.68 1.11
C THR A 124 -0.67 6.12 1.33
N ARG A 125 0.06 5.76 0.25
CA ARG A 125 1.43 5.26 0.38
C ARG A 125 2.38 6.32 0.95
N ARG A 126 2.22 7.59 0.59
CA ARG A 126 3.02 8.68 1.16
C ARG A 126 2.78 8.83 2.66
N ILE A 127 1.53 8.81 3.10
CA ILE A 127 1.16 8.91 4.52
C ILE A 127 1.76 7.74 5.31
N ILE A 128 1.56 6.50 4.82
CA ILE A 128 2.12 5.30 5.45
C ILE A 128 3.64 5.39 5.60
N ARG A 129 4.34 5.86 4.55
CA ARG A 129 5.79 6.05 4.60
C ARG A 129 6.23 7.03 5.67
N ILE A 130 5.54 8.17 5.77
CA ILE A 130 5.87 9.20 6.77
C ILE A 130 5.66 8.63 8.18
N ILE A 131 4.53 7.96 8.43
CA ILE A 131 4.24 7.33 9.72
C ILE A 131 5.30 6.28 10.06
N ALA A 132 5.63 5.41 9.10
CA ALA A 132 6.63 4.36 9.30
C ALA A 132 8.02 4.94 9.60
N LEU A 133 8.45 5.99 8.89
CA LEU A 133 9.72 6.66 9.16
C LEU A 133 9.73 7.36 10.53
N ALA A 134 8.63 7.98 10.94
CA ALA A 134 8.50 8.59 12.26
C ALA A 134 8.64 7.54 13.37
N LEU A 135 7.99 6.39 13.22
CA LEU A 135 8.11 5.27 14.17
C LEU A 135 9.51 4.66 14.18
N ALA A 136 10.16 4.53 13.02
CA ALA A 136 11.55 4.10 12.94
C ALA A 136 12.48 5.06 13.70
N ALA A 137 12.30 6.37 13.52
CA ALA A 137 13.10 7.39 14.20
C ALA A 137 12.91 7.33 15.73
N LEU A 138 11.68 7.10 16.21
CA LEU A 138 11.41 6.89 17.63
C LEU A 138 12.09 5.61 18.16
N GLY A 139 12.05 4.52 17.39
CA GLY A 139 12.75 3.29 17.75
C GLY A 139 14.27 3.47 17.85
N VAL A 140 14.86 4.22 16.91
CA VAL A 140 16.29 4.57 16.94
C VAL A 140 16.60 5.44 18.17
N ALA A 141 15.80 6.47 18.43
CA ALA A 141 15.98 7.33 19.60
C ALA A 141 15.92 6.52 20.91
N ALA A 142 14.96 5.62 21.04
CA ALA A 142 14.85 4.72 22.19
C ALA A 142 16.07 3.77 22.33
N SER A 143 16.61 3.30 21.21
CA SER A 143 17.81 2.45 21.20
C SER A 143 19.04 3.19 21.73
N VAL A 144 19.22 4.46 21.32
CA VAL A 144 20.32 5.32 21.78
C VAL A 144 20.17 5.71 23.25
N SER A 145 18.94 5.82 23.76
CA SER A 145 18.72 6.08 25.19
C SER A 145 19.06 4.89 26.10
N LEU A 146 19.21 3.68 25.55
CA LEU A 146 19.61 2.46 26.28
C LEU A 146 21.12 2.15 26.19
N THR A 147 21.87 2.87 25.36
CA THR A 147 23.35 2.83 25.31
C THR A 147 23.95 3.82 26.28
#